data_AF-A0A929BAT0-F1
#
_entry.id   AF-A0A929BAT0-F1
#
_cell.length_a   1.000
_cell.length_b   1.000
_cell.length_c   1.000
_cell.angle_alpha   90.00
_cell.angle_beta   90.00
_cell.angle_gamma   90.00
#
_symmetry.space_group_name_H-M   'P 1'
#
loop_
_entity.id
_entity.type
_entity.pdbx_description
1 polymer ?
#
loop_
_entity_poly.entity_id
_entity_poly.type
_entity_poly.pdbx_seq_one_letter_code
_entity_poly.pdbx_strand_id
1 'polypeptide(L)'
;MVYRIAAVDERGRIAETAITSAVGWQPGERLRLEPLSTTTVAVRADPSGLFPLTRRGHLPLPAPVRRWCGLAPGDRVLLAASREEGLVLVHTMAALEAMVTAFHAEGGDRR
;
A
#
# COMPACT_ATOMS: atom_id res chain seq x y z
N MET A 1 -0.18 11.49 -8.58
CA MET A 1 -0.36 10.17 -7.95
C MET A 1 0.06 9.08 -8.94
N VAL A 2 0.74 8.02 -8.48
CA VAL A 2 1.06 6.83 -9.29
C VAL A 2 0.35 5.63 -8.69
N TYR A 3 -0.28 4.79 -9.52
CA TYR A 3 -1.03 3.62 -9.07
C TYR A 3 -0.45 2.31 -9.60
N ARG A 4 -0.46 1.26 -8.78
CA ARG A 4 -0.05 -0.10 -9.16
C ARG A 4 -0.89 -1.14 -8.43
N ILE A 5 -1.10 -2.29 -9.04
CA ILE A 5 -1.63 -3.47 -8.33
C ILE A 5 -0.51 -4.49 -8.25
N ALA A 6 -0.20 -4.95 -7.05
CA ALA A 6 0.87 -5.92 -6.80
C ALA A 6 0.44 -6.94 -5.76
N ALA A 7 1.06 -8.12 -5.81
CA ALA A 7 0.82 -9.18 -4.84
C ALA A 7 1.71 -9.02 -3.60
N VAL A 8 1.19 -9.44 -2.45
CA VAL A 8 1.98 -9.66 -1.24
C VAL A 8 2.75 -10.97 -1.42
N ASP A 9 4.07 -10.92 -1.35
CA ASP A 9 4.92 -12.10 -1.46
C ASP A 9 4.91 -12.95 -0.17
N GLU A 10 5.47 -14.16 -0.24
CA GLU A 10 5.54 -15.11 0.90
C GLU A 10 6.27 -14.55 2.12
N ARG A 11 7.13 -13.53 1.93
CA ARG A 11 7.85 -12.87 3.02
C ARG A 11 7.09 -11.67 3.58
N GLY A 12 5.87 -11.43 3.10
CA GLY A 12 5.03 -10.32 3.52
C GLY A 12 5.54 -8.97 3.01
N ARG A 13 6.01 -8.94 1.77
CA ARG A 13 6.46 -7.72 1.11
C ARG A 13 5.69 -7.51 -0.17
N ILE A 14 5.69 -6.29 -0.65
CA ILE A 14 5.10 -5.95 -1.94
C ILE A 14 6.25 -5.65 -2.88
N ALA A 15 6.48 -6.56 -3.83
CA ALA A 15 7.60 -6.53 -4.77
C ALA A 15 7.31 -5.58 -5.95
N GLU A 16 6.98 -4.33 -5.64
CA GLU A 16 6.74 -3.26 -6.61
C GLU A 16 7.69 -2.11 -6.30
N THR A 17 8.70 -1.92 -7.14
CA THR A 17 9.74 -0.91 -6.92
C THR A 17 9.41 0.42 -7.61
N ALA A 18 8.54 0.41 -8.62
CA ALA A 18 8.14 1.63 -9.31
C ALA A 18 7.35 2.54 -8.36
N ILE A 19 6.59 1.96 -7.42
CA ILE A 19 5.79 2.73 -6.45
C ILE A 19 6.66 3.47 -5.44
N THR A 20 7.70 2.83 -4.91
CA THR A 20 8.61 3.42 -3.91
C THR A 20 9.54 4.42 -4.57
N SER A 21 9.98 4.13 -5.80
CA SER A 21 10.73 5.07 -6.64
C SER A 21 9.92 6.31 -7.03
N ALA A 22 8.61 6.16 -7.27
CA ALA A 22 7.73 7.29 -7.61
C ALA A 22 7.59 8.30 -6.47
N VAL A 23 7.65 7.85 -5.21
CA VAL A 23 7.69 8.74 -4.04
C VAL A 23 9.10 9.28 -3.77
N GLY A 24 10.14 8.59 -4.28
CA GLY A 24 11.54 8.99 -4.16
C GLY A 24 12.30 8.30 -3.02
N TRP A 25 11.70 7.30 -2.37
CA TRP A 25 12.33 6.58 -1.27
C TRP A 25 13.54 5.76 -1.72
N GLN A 26 14.54 5.70 -0.86
CA GLN A 26 15.77 4.96 -1.11
C GLN A 26 15.82 3.64 -0.32
N PRO A 27 16.49 2.60 -0.84
CA PRO A 27 16.69 1.37 -0.08
C PRO A 27 17.33 1.64 1.30
N GLY A 28 16.80 1.01 2.34
CA GLY A 28 17.24 1.21 3.72
C GLY A 28 16.60 2.39 4.46
N GLU A 29 15.88 3.27 3.74
CA GLU A 29 15.11 4.36 4.36
C GLU A 29 14.08 3.80 5.33
N ARG A 30 13.93 4.43 6.50
CA ARG A 30 13.05 3.97 7.56
C ARG A 30 11.62 4.37 7.23
N LEU A 31 10.70 3.43 7.38
CA LEU A 31 9.29 3.61 7.07
C LEU A 31 8.45 3.44 8.33
N ARG A 32 7.45 4.30 8.45
CA ARG A 32 6.34 4.16 9.38
C ARG A 32 5.12 3.67 8.60
N LEU A 33 4.47 2.64 9.14
CA LEU A 33 3.21 2.12 8.62
C LEU A 33 2.10 2.42 9.62
N GLU A 34 1.07 3.10 9.15
CA GLU A 34 -0.07 3.55 9.93
C GLU A 34 -1.34 2.92 9.36
N PRO A 35 -1.91 1.90 10.01
CA PRO A 35 -3.21 1.37 9.64
C PRO A 35 -4.27 2.46 9.82
N LEU A 36 -4.89 2.90 8.71
CA LEU A 36 -5.97 3.89 8.75
C LEU A 36 -7.33 3.21 8.97
N SER A 37 -7.46 1.98 8.48
CA SER A 37 -8.63 1.11 8.67
C SER A 37 -8.20 -0.36 8.61
N THR A 38 -9.16 -1.28 8.64
CA THR A 38 -8.93 -2.71 8.35
C THR A 38 -8.65 -2.99 6.87
N THR A 39 -8.76 -2.00 5.98
CA THR A 39 -8.57 -2.20 4.53
C THR A 39 -7.57 -1.24 3.89
N THR A 40 -7.06 -0.27 4.66
CA THR A 40 -6.14 0.76 4.19
C THR A 40 -5.01 0.99 5.18
N VAL A 41 -3.78 1.04 4.65
CA VAL A 41 -2.56 1.36 5.41
C VAL A 41 -1.85 2.51 4.72
N ALA A 42 -1.48 3.55 5.47
CA ALA A 42 -0.58 4.59 5.00
C ALA A 42 0.87 4.21 5.31
N VAL A 43 1.77 4.44 4.36
CA VAL A 43 3.21 4.25 4.53
C VAL A 43 3.92 5.54 4.21
N ARG A 44 4.84 5.95 5.10
CA ARG A 44 5.62 7.18 5.00
C ARG A 44 7.07 6.91 5.36
N ALA A 45 7.98 7.67 4.75
CA ALA A 45 9.35 7.74 5.25
C ALA A 45 9.35 8.49 6.59
N ASP A 46 10.09 7.95 7.55
CA ASP A 46 10.22 8.49 8.89
C ASP A 46 11.53 7.98 9.49
N PRO A 47 12.48 8.86 9.87
CA PRO A 47 13.73 8.46 10.51
C PRO A 47 13.54 7.60 11.77
N SER A 48 12.42 7.76 12.49
CA SER A 48 12.03 6.96 13.65
C SER A 48 11.21 5.70 13.29
N GLY A 49 10.94 5.50 12.00
CA GLY A 49 10.20 4.36 11.48
C GLY A 49 10.88 3.03 11.80
N LEU A 50 10.06 2.03 12.15
CA LEU A 50 10.57 0.74 12.60
C LEU A 50 11.02 -0.15 11.44
N PHE A 51 10.50 0.07 10.24
CA PHE A 51 10.64 -0.86 9.13
C PHE A 51 11.51 -0.26 8.03
N PRO A 52 12.73 -0.78 7.78
CA PRO A 52 13.52 -0.29 6.67
C PRO A 52 12.92 -0.76 5.34
N LEU A 53 12.90 0.13 4.34
CA LEU A 53 12.67 -0.27 2.96
C LEU A 53 13.73 -1.32 2.58
N THR A 54 13.30 -2.41 1.95
CA THR A 54 14.25 -3.49 1.65
C THR A 54 15.35 -3.02 0.68
N ARG A 55 16.49 -3.72 0.66
CA ARG A 55 17.58 -3.41 -0.29
C ARG A 55 17.15 -3.40 -1.76
N ARG A 56 16.07 -4.13 -2.09
CA ARG A 56 15.49 -4.19 -3.44
C ARG A 56 14.42 -3.13 -3.69
N GLY A 57 14.13 -2.24 -2.73
CA GLY A 57 13.06 -1.25 -2.86
C GLY A 57 11.65 -1.81 -2.67
N HIS A 58 11.51 -3.07 -2.23
CA HIS A 58 10.20 -3.66 -1.93
C HIS A 58 9.66 -3.12 -0.61
N LEU A 59 8.35 -2.85 -0.58
CA LEU A 59 7.66 -2.36 0.61
C LEU A 59 7.47 -3.50 1.62
N PRO A 60 8.01 -3.42 2.85
CA PRO A 60 7.70 -4.38 3.88
C PRO A 60 6.27 -4.18 4.38
N LEU A 61 5.52 -5.26 4.55
CA LEU A 61 4.20 -5.24 5.18
C LEU A 61 4.25 -6.15 6.41
N PRO A 62 4.50 -5.61 7.62
CA PRO A 62 4.72 -6.40 8.84
C PRO A 62 3.56 -7.34 9.16
N ALA A 63 3.84 -8.46 9.83
CA ALA A 63 2.83 -9.47 10.16
C ALA A 63 1.61 -8.91 10.92
N PRO A 64 1.77 -8.00 11.91
CA PRO A 64 0.61 -7.39 12.58
C PRO A 64 -0.28 -6.60 11.62
N VAL A 65 0.32 -5.83 10.70
CA VAL A 65 -0.42 -5.04 9.70
C VAL A 65 -1.15 -5.98 8.74
N ARG A 66 -0.50 -7.05 8.25
CA ARG A 66 -1.15 -8.03 7.38
C ARG A 66 -2.35 -8.69 8.06
N ARG A 67 -2.18 -9.14 9.30
CA ARG A 67 -3.26 -9.78 10.08
C ARG A 67 -4.42 -8.82 10.32
N TRP A 68 -4.11 -7.58 10.68
CA TRP A 68 -5.11 -6.52 10.87
C TRP A 68 -5.91 -6.27 9.58
N CYS A 69 -5.24 -6.32 8.43
CA CYS A 69 -5.87 -6.13 7.13
C CYS A 69 -6.43 -7.41 6.47
N GLY A 70 -6.37 -8.56 7.15
CA GLY A 70 -6.78 -9.84 6.59
C GLY A 70 -5.97 -10.30 5.37
N LEU A 71 -4.73 -9.82 5.20
CA LEU A 71 -3.87 -10.10 4.04
C LEU A 71 -3.02 -11.36 4.24
N ALA A 72 -3.04 -12.23 3.23
CA ALA A 72 -2.22 -13.42 3.08
C ALA A 72 -1.23 -13.29 1.91
N PRO A 73 -0.17 -14.13 1.86
CA PRO A 73 0.64 -14.26 0.65
C PRO A 73 -0.21 -14.59 -0.58
N GLY A 74 0.09 -13.96 -1.70
CA GLY A 74 -0.68 -14.08 -2.94
C GLY A 74 -1.79 -13.05 -3.08
N ASP A 75 -2.29 -12.46 -1.98
CA ASP A 75 -3.29 -11.41 -2.04
C ASP A 75 -2.76 -10.19 -2.78
N ARG A 76 -3.64 -9.57 -3.56
CA ARG A 76 -3.32 -8.34 -4.29
C ARG A 76 -3.74 -7.12 -3.49
N VAL A 77 -3.01 -6.03 -3.69
CA VAL A 77 -3.31 -4.72 -3.11
C VAL A 77 -3.16 -3.65 -4.17
N LEU A 78 -4.01 -2.64 -4.09
CA LEU A 78 -3.84 -1.39 -4.83
C LEU A 78 -2.89 -0.49 -4.05
N LEU A 79 -1.86 -0.02 -4.73
CA LEU A 79 -0.92 0.96 -4.23
C LEU A 79 -1.20 2.31 -4.87
N ALA A 80 -1.25 3.36 -4.06
CA ALA A 80 -1.38 4.75 -4.52
C ALA A 80 -0.26 5.60 -3.92
N ALA A 81 0.66 6.08 -4.76
CA ALA A 81 1.83 6.85 -4.37
C ALA A 81 1.69 8.33 -4.68
N SER A 82 1.85 9.18 -3.66
CA SER A 82 1.94 10.63 -3.81
C SER A 82 3.35 11.08 -3.48
N ARG A 83 4.04 11.65 -4.47
CA ARG A 83 5.35 12.27 -4.28
C ARG A 83 5.25 13.56 -3.47
N GLU A 84 4.22 14.35 -3.74
CA GLU A 84 3.95 15.61 -3.05
C GLU A 84 3.73 15.39 -1.55
N GLU A 85 2.95 14.36 -1.20
CA GLU A 85 2.65 14.03 0.20
C GLU A 85 3.66 13.08 0.85
N GLY A 86 4.66 12.61 0.10
CA GLY A 86 5.67 11.65 0.58
C GLY A 86 5.07 10.33 1.10
N LEU A 87 3.99 9.83 0.49
CA LEU A 87 3.25 8.67 1.01
C LEU A 87 2.89 7.63 -0.05
N VAL A 88 2.74 6.39 0.42
CA VAL A 88 2.08 5.30 -0.31
C VAL A 88 0.90 4.79 0.51
N LEU A 89 -0.29 4.82 -0.07
CA LEU A 89 -1.45 4.09 0.47
C LEU A 89 -1.45 2.67 -0.09
N VAL A 90 -1.70 1.72 0.80
CA VAL A 90 -1.92 0.31 0.48
C VAL A 90 -3.38 -0.01 0.78
N HIS A 91 -4.16 -0.25 -0.27
CA HIS A 91 -5.57 -0.62 -0.18
C HIS A 91 -5.73 -2.10 -0.52
N THR A 92 -6.48 -2.84 0.31
CA THR A 92 -6.87 -4.22 -0.02
C THR A 92 -7.80 -4.24 -1.24
N MET A 93 -7.94 -5.39 -1.90
CA MET A 93 -8.93 -5.51 -2.98
C MET A 93 -10.36 -5.25 -2.49
N ALA A 94 -10.68 -5.57 -1.24
CA ALA A 94 -11.96 -5.24 -0.63
C ALA A 94 -12.19 -3.71 -0.50
N ALA A 95 -11.14 -2.94 -0.16
CA ALA A 95 -11.23 -1.47 -0.21
C ALA A 95 -11.48 -0.99 -1.65
N LEU A 96 -10.78 -1.56 -2.64
CA LEU A 96 -10.98 -1.18 -4.04
C LEU A 96 -12.40 -1.49 -4.52
N GLU A 97 -12.92 -2.67 -4.21
CA GLU A 97 -14.31 -3.06 -4.51
C GLU A 97 -15.32 -2.10 -3.89
N ALA A 98 -15.13 -1.72 -2.62
CA ALA A 98 -15.98 -0.75 -1.96
C ALA A 98 -15.92 0.63 -2.64
N MET A 99 -14.73 1.11 -3.02
CA MET A 99 -14.56 2.39 -3.73
C MET A 99 -15.26 2.39 -5.08
N VAL A 100 -15.11 1.33 -5.87
CA VAL A 100 -15.75 1.19 -7.19
C VAL A 100 -17.27 1.10 -7.03
N THR A 101 -17.76 0.32 -6.07
CA THR A 101 -19.20 0.18 -5.78
C THR A 101 -19.81 1.52 -5.40
N ALA A 102 -19.17 2.26 -4.48
CA ALA A 102 -19.64 3.57 -4.06
C ALA A 102 -19.68 4.57 -5.22
N PHE A 103 -18.62 4.60 -6.04
CA PHE A 103 -18.54 5.49 -7.20
C PHE A 103 -19.71 5.28 -8.17
N HIS A 104 -20.08 4.02 -8.45
CA HIS A 104 -21.20 3.69 -9.32
C HIS A 104 -22.57 3.87 -8.66
N ALA A 105 -22.67 3.77 -7.34
CA ALA A 105 -23.92 4.05 -6.62
C ALA A 105 -24.27 5.55 -6.65
N GLU A 106 -23.26 6.42 -6.55
CA GLU A 106 -23.43 7.88 -6.61
C GLU A 106 -23.60 8.39 -8.04
N GLY A 107 -22.93 7.75 -9.00
CA GLY A 107 -22.96 8.09 -10.42
C GLY A 107 -23.86 7.16 -11.23
N GLY A 108 -25.00 6.74 -10.67
CA GLY A 108 -25.92 5.75 -11.24
C GLY A 108 -25.85 5.71 -12.76
N ASP A 109 -25.32 4.60 -13.29
CA ASP A 109 -25.39 4.26 -14.71
C ASP A 109 -26.89 4.14 -15.04
N ARG A 110 -27.53 5.29 -15.27
CA ARG A 110 -28.80 5.41 -15.97
C ARG A 110 -28.50 4.98 -17.40
N ARG A 111 -28.44 3.67 -17.60
CA ARG A 111 -28.72 3.07 -18.90
C ARG A 111 -30.19 3.24 -19.25
#